data_AF-A0A7Y4XJ59-F1
#
_entry.id   AF-A0A7Y4XJ59-F1
#
_cell.length_a   1.000
_cell.length_b   1.000
_cell.length_c   1.000
_cell.angle_alpha   90.00
_cell.angle_beta   90.00
_cell.angle_gamma   90.00
#
_symmetry.space_group_name_H-M   'P 1'
#
loop_
_entity.id
_entity.type
_entity.pdbx_description
1 polymer ?
#
loop_
_entity_poly.entity_id
_entity_poly.type
_entity_poly.pdbx_seq_one_letter_code
_entity_poly.pdbx_strand_id
1 'polypeptide(L)'
;MTTSNELRAGLLAVAKRSVSIMTACNNEESTKLYLVLPFLGLLGYDYANPYEVYPDHAVSPDCKTSFAILRDGMPVIAIEARKAGADLFDERHKIGRYFNSIADVKLAILTNGTLFEFFVDSAVPNTMDEEPFLTIDLETIARAGVADEVLEALIAATKDHYDPETIAEAAHVQLVKKRLRSAFVDEAKGPSEDFCRFALTRIGVTNVRKDVIARYYAPLIKNAFEESLVVPVVERLKAQATGDARSSPMALHQISQRIATTEHQLEMFNYVRRRLAFLADDETTFDAIENVRYTDYVGRICVFYDRERKGRIFDYIEGADGYDKYIFPDPIGEIVSNNVLEIDTALKTVFAARVRELGGLSQHQKLAKIA
;
A
#
# COMPACT_ATOMS: atom_id res chain seq x y z
N MET A 1 -24.47 15.48 -25.62
CA MET A 1 -23.13 15.63 -25.03
C MET A 1 -23.26 16.05 -23.58
N THR A 2 -23.38 15.07 -22.69
CA THR A 2 -23.29 15.30 -21.24
C THR A 2 -21.88 15.79 -20.90
N THR A 3 -21.76 16.98 -20.31
CA THR A 3 -20.46 17.48 -19.87
C THR A 3 -19.99 16.73 -18.61
N SER A 4 -18.67 16.64 -18.40
CA SER A 4 -18.09 16.00 -17.21
C SER A 4 -18.68 16.56 -15.89
N ASN A 5 -18.91 17.87 -15.83
CA ASN A 5 -19.52 18.52 -14.66
C ASN A 5 -21.00 18.15 -14.46
N GLU A 6 -21.77 18.00 -15.53
CA GLU A 6 -23.17 17.54 -15.45
C GLU A 6 -23.25 16.10 -15.00
N LEU A 7 -22.39 15.22 -15.53
CA LEU A 7 -22.33 13.81 -15.13
C LEU A 7 -21.95 13.68 -13.65
N ARG A 8 -20.98 14.47 -13.17
CA ARG A 8 -20.61 14.53 -11.75
C ARG A 8 -21.79 14.94 -10.87
N ALA A 9 -22.48 16.02 -11.22
CA ALA A 9 -23.62 16.51 -10.45
C ALA A 9 -24.76 15.50 -10.45
N GLY A 10 -25.05 14.89 -11.61
CA GLY A 10 -26.06 13.85 -11.78
C GLY A 10 -25.73 12.59 -10.98
N LEU A 11 -24.49 12.12 -11.01
CA LEU A 11 -24.03 10.97 -10.23
C LEU A 11 -24.17 11.22 -8.73
N LEU A 12 -23.80 12.41 -8.25
CA LEU A 12 -23.98 12.77 -6.85
C LEU A 12 -25.47 12.83 -6.45
N ALA A 13 -26.33 13.33 -7.34
CA ALA A 13 -27.77 13.38 -7.10
C ALA A 13 -28.40 11.98 -7.05
N VAL A 14 -28.06 11.12 -8.02
CA VAL A 14 -28.47 9.71 -8.05
C VAL A 14 -27.98 9.01 -6.80
N ALA A 15 -26.71 9.18 -6.41
CA ALA A 15 -26.13 8.59 -5.21
C ALA A 15 -26.92 8.96 -3.95
N LYS A 16 -27.13 10.26 -3.69
CA LYS A 16 -27.88 10.74 -2.52
C LYS A 16 -29.31 10.22 -2.48
N ARG A 17 -29.99 10.21 -3.63
CA ARG A 17 -31.37 9.69 -3.74
C ARG A 17 -31.40 8.18 -3.52
N SER A 18 -30.52 7.42 -4.16
CA SER A 18 -30.47 5.97 -4.03
C SER A 18 -30.24 5.55 -2.58
N VAL A 19 -29.30 6.19 -1.89
CA VAL A 19 -29.03 5.93 -0.46
C VAL A 19 -30.22 6.27 0.43
N SER A 20 -31.00 7.32 0.11
CA SER A 20 -32.15 7.69 0.94
C SER A 20 -33.35 6.75 0.77
N ILE A 21 -33.47 6.04 -0.35
CA ILE A 21 -34.62 5.17 -0.65
C ILE A 21 -34.28 3.68 -0.68
N MET A 22 -33.00 3.29 -0.63
CA MET A 22 -32.58 1.87 -0.75
C MET A 22 -33.24 0.95 0.28
N THR A 23 -33.50 1.45 1.49
CA THR A 23 -34.15 0.67 2.56
C THR A 23 -35.63 0.37 2.28
N ALA A 24 -36.26 1.10 1.36
CA ALA A 24 -37.60 0.81 0.87
C ALA A 24 -37.59 -0.23 -0.28
N CYS A 25 -36.44 -0.50 -0.91
CA CYS A 25 -36.28 -1.41 -2.03
C CYS A 25 -36.08 -2.85 -1.54
N ASN A 26 -37.17 -3.48 -1.07
CA ASN A 26 -37.13 -4.77 -0.38
C ASN A 26 -37.06 -6.01 -1.29
N ASN A 27 -37.07 -5.85 -2.61
CA ASN A 27 -36.97 -6.94 -3.57
C ASN A 27 -36.20 -6.51 -4.83
N GLU A 28 -35.94 -7.47 -5.73
CA GLU A 28 -35.17 -7.23 -6.96
C GLU A 28 -35.88 -6.25 -7.90
N GLU A 29 -37.21 -6.36 -8.07
CA GLU A 29 -37.99 -5.50 -8.96
C GLU A 29 -38.00 -4.02 -8.52
N SER A 30 -38.15 -3.77 -7.22
CA SER A 30 -38.03 -2.41 -6.66
C SER A 30 -36.61 -1.87 -6.84
N THR A 31 -35.58 -2.71 -6.72
CA THR A 31 -34.19 -2.31 -6.94
C THR A 31 -33.96 -1.91 -8.40
N LYS A 32 -34.42 -2.74 -9.34
CA LYS A 32 -34.41 -2.45 -10.78
C LYS A 32 -35.07 -1.11 -11.08
N LEU A 33 -36.31 -0.94 -10.62
CA LEU A 33 -37.13 0.24 -10.94
C LEU A 33 -36.60 1.55 -10.32
N TYR A 34 -36.25 1.53 -9.03
CA TYR A 34 -36.00 2.77 -8.29
C TYR A 34 -34.53 3.14 -8.16
N LEU A 35 -33.62 2.18 -8.34
CA LEU A 35 -32.17 2.38 -8.17
C LEU A 35 -31.42 2.19 -9.50
N VAL A 36 -31.70 1.11 -10.24
CA VAL A 36 -30.97 0.78 -11.47
C VAL A 36 -31.41 1.66 -12.64
N LEU A 37 -32.72 1.78 -12.94
CA LEU A 37 -33.18 2.59 -14.07
C LEU A 37 -32.75 4.06 -14.00
N PRO A 38 -32.84 4.76 -12.84
CA PRO A 38 -32.32 6.13 -12.74
C PRO A 38 -30.82 6.23 -13.02
N PHE A 39 -30.04 5.21 -12.66
CA PHE A 39 -28.62 5.15 -12.98
C PHE A 39 -28.38 4.95 -14.48
N LEU A 40 -29.16 4.10 -15.16
CA LEU A 40 -29.10 3.97 -16.62
C LEU A 40 -29.50 5.28 -17.32
N GLY A 41 -30.51 5.97 -16.81
CA GLY A 41 -30.91 7.30 -17.28
C GLY A 41 -29.80 8.35 -17.12
N LEU A 42 -29.03 8.30 -16.03
CA LEU A 42 -27.84 9.13 -15.83
C LEU A 42 -26.77 8.88 -16.90
N LEU A 43 -26.59 7.63 -17.34
CA LEU A 43 -25.68 7.28 -18.43
C LEU A 43 -26.20 7.73 -19.81
N GLY A 44 -27.43 8.24 -19.88
CA GLY A 44 -28.07 8.73 -21.09
C GLY A 44 -28.87 7.67 -21.85
N TYR A 45 -29.04 6.48 -21.30
CA TYR A 45 -29.87 5.44 -21.90
C TYR A 45 -31.34 5.67 -21.60
N ASP A 46 -32.18 5.65 -22.64
CA ASP A 46 -33.62 5.87 -22.49
C ASP A 46 -34.33 4.60 -22.02
N TYR A 47 -34.57 4.51 -20.71
CA TYR A 47 -35.29 3.38 -20.12
C TYR A 47 -36.80 3.35 -20.41
N ALA A 48 -37.35 4.39 -21.03
CA ALA A 48 -38.73 4.39 -21.53
C ALA A 48 -38.84 3.90 -22.99
N ASN A 49 -37.70 3.72 -23.68
CA ASN A 49 -37.65 3.23 -25.04
C ASN A 49 -37.37 1.72 -25.08
N PRO A 50 -38.34 0.88 -25.48
CA PRO A 50 -38.17 -0.58 -25.53
C PRO A 50 -37.19 -1.03 -26.62
N TYR A 51 -36.83 -0.17 -27.56
CA TYR A 51 -35.79 -0.45 -28.57
C TYR A 51 -34.39 -0.08 -28.09
N GLU A 52 -34.25 0.45 -26.87
CA GLU A 52 -32.98 0.87 -26.29
C GLU A 52 -32.70 0.13 -24.99
N VAL A 53 -33.56 0.23 -23.97
CA VAL A 53 -33.38 -0.52 -22.72
C VAL A 53 -34.46 -1.60 -22.66
N TYR A 54 -34.07 -2.83 -22.91
CA TYR A 54 -34.97 -3.97 -22.98
C TYR A 54 -34.91 -4.82 -21.70
N PRO A 55 -36.02 -5.00 -20.96
CA PRO A 55 -36.05 -5.80 -19.73
C PRO A 55 -36.13 -7.31 -20.00
N ASP A 56 -35.59 -8.11 -19.08
CA ASP A 56 -35.65 -9.59 -19.08
C ASP A 56 -35.22 -10.20 -20.45
N HIS A 57 -34.16 -9.66 -21.05
CA HIS A 57 -33.64 -10.18 -22.32
C HIS A 57 -33.05 -11.59 -22.12
N ALA A 58 -33.49 -12.54 -22.93
CA ALA A 58 -33.09 -13.94 -22.84
C ALA A 58 -32.47 -14.44 -24.15
N VAL A 59 -31.29 -15.05 -24.05
CA VAL A 59 -30.65 -15.81 -25.15
C VAL A 59 -31.21 -17.23 -25.18
N SER A 60 -31.44 -17.79 -23.99
CA SER A 60 -32.09 -19.08 -23.78
C SER A 60 -32.86 -19.06 -22.45
N PRO A 61 -33.75 -20.03 -22.16
CA PRO A 61 -34.51 -20.05 -20.90
C PRO A 61 -33.65 -19.89 -19.64
N ASP A 62 -32.43 -20.47 -19.65
CA ASP A 62 -31.50 -20.45 -18.52
C ASP A 62 -30.42 -19.35 -18.61
N CYS A 63 -30.45 -18.53 -19.68
CA CYS A 63 -29.46 -17.50 -19.96
C CYS A 63 -30.17 -16.19 -20.29
N LYS A 64 -30.34 -15.37 -19.26
CA LYS A 64 -31.03 -14.09 -19.32
C LYS A 64 -30.38 -13.05 -18.43
N THR A 65 -30.68 -11.80 -18.71
CA THR A 65 -30.21 -10.65 -17.94
C THR A 65 -31.36 -9.72 -17.58
N SER A 66 -31.21 -8.95 -16.51
CA SER A 66 -32.26 -8.04 -16.01
C SER A 66 -32.60 -6.95 -17.03
N PHE A 67 -31.60 -6.34 -17.67
CA PHE A 67 -31.77 -5.42 -18.79
C PHE A 67 -30.67 -5.64 -19.82
N ALA A 68 -31.01 -5.42 -21.08
CA ALA A 68 -30.05 -5.28 -22.17
C ALA A 68 -30.19 -3.89 -22.79
N ILE A 69 -29.06 -3.21 -23.01
CA ILE A 69 -29.04 -2.03 -23.87
C ILE A 69 -28.85 -2.50 -25.30
N LEU A 70 -29.76 -2.11 -26.17
CA LEU A 70 -29.79 -2.46 -27.57
C LEU A 70 -29.23 -1.31 -28.42
N ARG A 71 -28.41 -1.66 -29.42
CA ARG A 71 -27.99 -0.79 -30.51
C ARG A 71 -28.32 -1.51 -31.81
N ASP A 72 -29.13 -0.88 -32.66
CA ASP A 72 -29.63 -1.48 -33.91
C ASP A 72 -30.34 -2.84 -33.70
N GLY A 73 -31.06 -2.97 -32.57
CA GLY A 73 -31.77 -4.20 -32.20
C GLY A 73 -30.89 -5.31 -31.62
N MET A 74 -29.57 -5.12 -31.55
CA MET A 74 -28.62 -6.08 -30.99
C MET A 74 -28.20 -5.65 -29.57
N PRO A 75 -28.14 -6.57 -28.60
CA PRO A 75 -27.69 -6.23 -27.26
C PRO A 75 -26.18 -5.95 -27.24
N VAL A 76 -25.80 -4.80 -26.73
CA VAL A 76 -24.40 -4.33 -26.63
C VAL A 76 -23.92 -4.19 -25.19
N ILE A 77 -24.83 -3.96 -24.25
CA ILE A 77 -24.53 -3.91 -22.81
C ILE A 77 -25.50 -4.82 -22.06
N ALA A 78 -24.97 -5.69 -21.21
CA ALA A 78 -25.75 -6.54 -20.32
C ALA A 78 -25.81 -5.91 -18.91
N ILE A 79 -26.97 -5.94 -18.28
CA ILE A 79 -27.14 -5.41 -16.92
C ILE A 79 -27.87 -6.44 -16.07
N GLU A 80 -27.20 -6.95 -15.05
CA GLU A 80 -27.77 -7.86 -14.07
C GLU A 80 -27.97 -7.16 -12.73
N ALA A 81 -29.21 -7.21 -12.24
CA ALA A 81 -29.60 -6.56 -10.99
C ALA A 81 -29.96 -7.60 -9.92
N ARG A 82 -29.50 -7.36 -8.70
CA ARG A 82 -29.92 -8.07 -7.49
C ARG A 82 -30.68 -7.14 -6.56
N LYS A 83 -31.31 -7.73 -5.54
CA LYS A 83 -31.93 -6.97 -4.46
C LYS A 83 -30.90 -6.07 -3.76
N ALA A 84 -31.31 -4.86 -3.37
CA ALA A 84 -30.51 -3.97 -2.53
C ALA A 84 -29.91 -4.67 -1.30
N GLY A 85 -28.61 -4.46 -1.09
CA GLY A 85 -27.84 -5.07 0.00
C GLY A 85 -27.40 -6.52 -0.25
N ALA A 86 -27.73 -7.12 -1.40
CA ALA A 86 -27.19 -8.43 -1.77
C ALA A 86 -25.69 -8.36 -2.10
N ASP A 87 -24.97 -9.42 -1.77
CA ASP A 87 -23.62 -9.67 -2.29
C ASP A 87 -23.70 -9.98 -3.79
N LEU A 88 -22.75 -9.43 -4.55
CA LEU A 88 -22.68 -9.56 -6.00
C LEU A 88 -21.70 -10.65 -6.44
N PHE A 89 -20.79 -11.10 -5.58
CA PHE A 89 -19.68 -11.96 -5.97
C PHE A 89 -20.14 -13.24 -6.70
N ASP A 90 -21.11 -13.96 -6.13
CA ASP A 90 -21.61 -15.22 -6.68
C ASP A 90 -22.40 -15.04 -7.99
N GLU A 91 -22.87 -13.82 -8.29
CA GLU A 91 -23.66 -13.53 -9.50
C GLU A 91 -22.81 -13.16 -10.71
N ARG A 92 -21.51 -12.90 -10.52
CA ARG A 92 -20.58 -12.61 -11.62
C ARG A 92 -20.59 -13.74 -12.66
N HIS A 93 -20.71 -15.00 -12.21
CA HIS A 93 -20.84 -16.13 -13.13
C HIS A 93 -22.10 -16.05 -14.00
N LYS A 94 -23.23 -15.60 -13.44
CA LYS A 94 -24.50 -15.52 -14.16
C LYS A 94 -24.45 -14.50 -15.29
N ILE A 95 -24.02 -13.27 -15.00
CA ILE A 95 -23.88 -12.22 -16.02
C ILE A 95 -22.77 -12.56 -17.03
N GLY A 96 -21.69 -13.20 -16.58
CA GLY A 96 -20.61 -13.67 -17.46
C GLY A 96 -21.08 -14.69 -18.50
N ARG A 97 -21.97 -15.62 -18.14
CA ARG A 97 -22.57 -16.55 -19.12
C ARG A 97 -23.36 -15.80 -20.20
N TYR A 98 -24.15 -14.80 -19.82
CA TYR A 98 -24.89 -13.99 -20.77
C TYR A 98 -23.96 -13.19 -21.68
N PHE A 99 -22.97 -12.50 -21.11
CA PHE A 99 -21.96 -11.74 -21.84
C PHE A 99 -21.26 -12.63 -22.87
N ASN A 100 -20.75 -13.79 -22.45
CA ASN A 100 -19.99 -14.70 -23.32
C ASN A 100 -20.87 -15.35 -24.42
N SER A 101 -22.20 -15.32 -24.27
CA SER A 101 -23.12 -15.94 -25.23
C SER A 101 -23.44 -15.06 -26.44
N ILE A 102 -23.18 -13.76 -26.38
CA ILE A 102 -23.48 -12.80 -27.44
C ILE A 102 -22.23 -11.97 -27.74
N ALA A 103 -21.63 -12.17 -28.92
CA ALA A 103 -20.36 -11.52 -29.28
C ALA A 103 -20.43 -9.98 -29.31
N ASP A 104 -21.62 -9.43 -29.59
CA ASP A 104 -21.85 -7.97 -29.63
C ASP A 104 -21.94 -7.33 -28.24
N VAL A 105 -22.11 -8.12 -27.17
CA VAL A 105 -22.11 -7.61 -25.80
C VAL A 105 -20.67 -7.36 -25.37
N LYS A 106 -20.32 -6.09 -25.19
CA LYS A 106 -18.95 -5.65 -24.88
C LYS A 106 -18.82 -4.94 -23.54
N LEU A 107 -19.92 -4.76 -22.83
CA LEU A 107 -19.93 -4.24 -21.47
C LEU A 107 -20.97 -4.99 -20.64
N ALA A 108 -20.61 -5.38 -19.43
CA ALA A 108 -21.50 -5.95 -18.44
C ALA A 108 -21.54 -5.07 -17.19
N ILE A 109 -22.73 -4.87 -16.62
CA ILE A 109 -22.95 -4.13 -15.38
C ILE A 109 -23.67 -5.05 -14.40
N LEU A 110 -23.01 -5.41 -13.31
CA LEU A 110 -23.60 -6.16 -12.21
C LEU A 110 -23.88 -5.21 -11.05
N THR A 111 -25.10 -5.22 -10.51
CA THR A 111 -25.48 -4.24 -9.48
C THR A 111 -26.50 -4.75 -8.47
N ASN A 112 -26.45 -4.21 -7.25
CA ASN A 112 -27.52 -4.32 -6.26
C ASN A 112 -28.24 -2.96 -6.06
N GLY A 113 -28.08 -2.02 -6.99
CA GLY A 113 -28.67 -0.68 -6.94
C GLY A 113 -27.89 0.36 -6.14
N THR A 114 -26.95 -0.04 -5.28
CA THR A 114 -26.02 0.89 -4.61
C THR A 114 -24.55 0.66 -4.97
N LEU A 115 -24.20 -0.58 -5.30
CA LEU A 115 -22.91 -0.96 -5.87
C LEU A 115 -23.11 -1.34 -7.35
N PHE A 116 -22.29 -0.77 -8.24
CA PHE A 116 -22.28 -1.11 -9.67
C PHE A 116 -20.86 -1.55 -10.06
N GLU A 117 -20.74 -2.76 -10.57
CA GLU A 117 -19.50 -3.35 -11.05
C GLU A 117 -19.55 -3.47 -12.58
N PHE A 118 -18.56 -2.88 -13.25
CA PHE A 118 -18.47 -2.85 -14.71
C PHE A 118 -17.39 -3.81 -15.19
N PHE A 119 -17.72 -4.63 -16.18
CA PHE A 119 -16.88 -5.66 -16.76
C PHE A 119 -16.83 -5.54 -18.28
N VAL A 120 -15.70 -5.93 -18.86
CA VAL A 120 -15.47 -5.97 -20.32
C VAL A 120 -14.72 -7.26 -20.66
N ASP A 121 -14.37 -7.45 -21.93
CA ASP A 121 -13.50 -8.52 -22.43
C ASP A 121 -12.09 -8.02 -22.77
N SER A 122 -11.39 -7.39 -21.81
CA SER A 122 -10.10 -6.75 -22.08
C SER A 122 -8.93 -7.71 -22.24
N ALA A 123 -9.02 -8.92 -21.68
CA ALA A 123 -7.96 -9.92 -21.78
C ALA A 123 -8.15 -10.90 -22.95
N VAL A 124 -9.36 -11.42 -23.11
CA VAL A 124 -9.71 -12.43 -24.11
C VAL A 124 -10.99 -12.01 -24.81
N PRO A 125 -11.00 -11.83 -26.15
CA PRO A 125 -12.19 -11.40 -26.87
C PRO A 125 -13.41 -12.30 -26.60
N ASN A 126 -14.56 -11.66 -26.36
CA ASN A 126 -15.85 -12.32 -26.04
C ASN A 126 -15.84 -13.18 -24.77
N THR A 127 -14.88 -12.94 -23.88
CA THR A 127 -14.83 -13.56 -22.56
C THR A 127 -14.75 -12.46 -21.52
N MET A 128 -15.80 -12.33 -20.72
CA MET A 128 -15.85 -11.33 -19.65
C MET A 128 -14.69 -11.53 -18.66
N ASP A 129 -14.01 -10.45 -18.33
CA ASP A 129 -12.96 -10.44 -17.31
C ASP A 129 -13.54 -10.83 -15.93
N GLU A 130 -12.76 -11.52 -15.11
CA GLU A 130 -13.19 -11.97 -13.77
C GLU A 130 -13.35 -10.82 -12.77
N GLU A 131 -12.60 -9.73 -12.99
CA GLU A 131 -12.56 -8.57 -12.11
C GLU A 131 -13.20 -7.36 -12.79
N PRO A 132 -13.99 -6.56 -12.06
CA PRO A 132 -14.50 -5.33 -12.63
C PRO A 132 -13.37 -4.30 -12.77
N PHE A 133 -13.35 -3.59 -13.89
CA PHE A 133 -12.40 -2.52 -14.15
C PHE A 133 -12.83 -1.20 -13.48
N LEU A 134 -14.14 -1.02 -13.28
CA LEU A 134 -14.74 0.11 -12.59
C LEU A 134 -15.78 -0.38 -11.59
N THR A 135 -15.72 0.16 -10.38
CA THR A 135 -16.72 -0.07 -9.32
C THR A 135 -17.23 1.27 -8.83
N ILE A 136 -18.55 1.45 -8.86
CA ILE A 136 -19.23 2.64 -8.36
C ILE A 136 -20.02 2.27 -7.12
N ASP A 137 -19.60 2.82 -5.99
CA ASP A 137 -20.30 2.73 -4.72
C ASP A 137 -21.01 4.06 -4.44
N LEU A 138 -22.34 4.04 -4.57
CA LEU A 138 -23.19 5.21 -4.36
C LEU A 138 -23.21 5.67 -2.89
N GLU A 139 -23.01 4.79 -1.91
CA GLU A 139 -22.91 5.18 -0.50
C GLU A 139 -21.63 5.98 -0.24
N THR A 140 -20.52 5.51 -0.81
CA THR A 140 -19.24 6.23 -0.76
C THR A 140 -19.35 7.58 -1.47
N ILE A 141 -19.93 7.62 -2.67
CA ILE A 141 -20.10 8.86 -3.43
C ILE A 141 -21.00 9.86 -2.71
N ALA A 142 -22.09 9.42 -2.11
CA ALA A 142 -23.00 10.30 -1.38
C ALA A 142 -22.31 11.01 -0.20
N ARG A 143 -21.31 10.36 0.41
CA ARG A 143 -20.57 10.85 1.58
C ARG A 143 -19.32 11.64 1.23
N ALA A 144 -18.52 11.14 0.30
CA ALA A 144 -17.18 11.66 0.00
C ALA A 144 -17.13 12.46 -1.31
N GLY A 145 -18.20 12.45 -2.10
CA GLY A 145 -18.22 13.04 -3.44
C GLY A 145 -17.69 12.08 -4.51
N VAL A 146 -17.59 12.58 -5.73
CA VAL A 146 -17.15 11.81 -6.90
C VAL A 146 -15.66 12.02 -7.12
N ALA A 147 -14.88 10.95 -7.19
CA ALA A 147 -13.46 11.03 -7.58
C ALA A 147 -13.33 11.26 -9.09
N ASP A 148 -12.30 11.99 -9.52
CA ASP A 148 -12.08 12.32 -10.93
C ASP A 148 -11.86 11.07 -11.78
N GLU A 149 -11.12 10.08 -11.28
CA GLU A 149 -10.84 8.83 -12.01
C GLU A 149 -12.11 8.00 -12.25
N VAL A 150 -13.05 8.03 -11.29
CA VAL A 150 -14.36 7.36 -11.44
C VAL A 150 -15.16 8.04 -12.54
N LEU A 151 -15.13 9.37 -12.60
CA LEU A 151 -15.85 10.15 -13.59
C LEU A 151 -15.30 9.92 -15.00
N GLU A 152 -13.97 9.92 -15.16
CA GLU A 152 -13.30 9.63 -16.44
C GLU A 152 -13.69 8.25 -16.99
N ALA A 153 -13.65 7.22 -16.14
CA ALA A 153 -14.05 5.88 -16.53
C ALA A 153 -15.55 5.77 -16.84
N LEU A 154 -16.40 6.46 -16.07
CA LEU A 154 -17.85 6.43 -16.26
C LEU A 154 -18.29 7.12 -17.56
N ILE A 155 -17.57 8.17 -18.01
CA ILE A 155 -17.87 8.86 -19.28
C ILE A 155 -17.87 7.85 -20.44
N ALA A 156 -16.91 6.92 -20.50
CA ALA A 156 -16.85 5.90 -21.55
C ALA A 156 -18.04 4.93 -21.56
N ALA A 157 -18.77 4.80 -20.46
CA ALA A 157 -19.99 3.99 -20.37
C ALA A 157 -21.27 4.78 -20.74
N THR A 158 -21.19 6.10 -20.93
CA THR A 158 -22.35 6.92 -21.33
C THR A 158 -22.71 6.69 -22.78
N LYS A 159 -24.00 6.79 -23.11
CA LYS A 159 -24.53 6.55 -24.47
C LYS A 159 -23.76 7.28 -25.57
N ASP A 160 -23.48 8.56 -25.35
CA ASP A 160 -22.81 9.45 -26.32
C ASP A 160 -21.34 9.08 -26.59
N HIS A 161 -20.69 8.37 -25.66
CA HIS A 161 -19.25 8.04 -25.72
C HIS A 161 -18.98 6.54 -25.74
N TYR A 162 -20.02 5.70 -25.69
CA TYR A 162 -19.88 4.27 -25.63
C TYR A 162 -19.33 3.72 -26.95
N ASP A 163 -18.08 3.30 -26.86
CA ASP A 163 -17.32 2.61 -27.88
C ASP A 163 -16.64 1.36 -27.27
N PRO A 164 -16.96 0.15 -27.77
CA PRO A 164 -16.44 -1.11 -27.24
C PRO A 164 -14.91 -1.22 -27.21
N GLU A 165 -14.21 -0.76 -28.24
CA GLU A 165 -12.76 -0.87 -28.33
C GLU A 165 -12.10 0.06 -27.31
N THR A 166 -12.55 1.32 -27.28
CA THR A 166 -12.05 2.34 -26.35
C THR A 166 -12.27 1.95 -24.89
N ILE A 167 -13.44 1.40 -24.54
CA ILE A 167 -13.72 1.00 -23.15
C ILE A 167 -12.89 -0.23 -22.74
N ALA A 168 -12.67 -1.19 -23.65
CA ALA A 168 -11.85 -2.37 -23.38
C ALA A 168 -10.37 -2.00 -23.15
N GLU A 169 -9.82 -1.09 -23.95
CA GLU A 169 -8.45 -0.59 -23.75
C GLU A 169 -8.30 0.17 -22.42
N ALA A 170 -9.23 1.08 -22.12
CA ALA A 170 -9.23 1.81 -20.86
C ALA A 170 -9.33 0.87 -19.66
N ALA A 171 -10.21 -0.12 -19.74
CA ALA A 171 -10.38 -1.15 -18.72
C ALA A 171 -9.11 -1.99 -18.53
N HIS A 172 -8.43 -2.39 -19.61
CA HIS A 172 -7.15 -3.11 -19.53
C HIS A 172 -6.13 -2.34 -18.69
N VAL A 173 -5.95 -1.05 -18.97
CA VAL A 173 -5.03 -0.17 -18.24
C VAL A 173 -5.41 -0.09 -16.76
N GLN A 174 -6.71 0.06 -16.44
CA GLN A 174 -7.17 0.15 -15.06
C GLN A 174 -6.99 -1.18 -14.29
N LEU A 175 -7.29 -2.31 -14.92
CA LEU A 175 -7.10 -3.64 -14.34
C LEU A 175 -5.62 -3.93 -14.08
N VAL A 176 -4.74 -3.62 -15.04
CA VAL A 176 -3.29 -3.73 -14.84
C VAL A 176 -2.83 -2.84 -13.69
N LYS A 177 -3.27 -1.57 -13.64
CA LYS A 177 -2.94 -0.64 -12.54
C LYS A 177 -3.42 -1.16 -11.19
N LYS A 178 -4.61 -1.74 -11.12
CA LYS A 178 -5.19 -2.35 -9.91
C LYS A 178 -4.38 -3.57 -9.46
N ARG A 179 -4.06 -4.49 -10.38
CA ARG A 179 -3.26 -5.70 -10.11
C ARG A 179 -1.85 -5.34 -9.65
N LEU A 180 -1.19 -4.38 -10.32
CA LEU A 180 0.12 -3.87 -9.92
C LEU A 180 0.07 -3.26 -8.51
N ARG A 181 -0.97 -2.46 -8.21
CA ARG A 181 -1.16 -1.89 -6.87
C ARG A 181 -1.31 -2.98 -5.81
N SER A 182 -2.13 -4.01 -6.08
CA SER A 182 -2.27 -5.15 -5.16
C SER A 182 -0.92 -5.85 -4.96
N ALA A 183 -0.23 -6.18 -6.04
CA ALA A 183 1.08 -6.81 -5.98
C ALA A 183 2.08 -5.99 -5.15
N PHE A 184 2.15 -4.67 -5.35
CA PHE A 184 3.03 -3.81 -4.56
C PHE A 184 2.62 -3.74 -3.08
N VAL A 185 1.32 -3.75 -2.76
CA VAL A 185 0.85 -3.79 -1.37
C VAL A 185 1.18 -5.13 -0.71
N ASP A 186 1.05 -6.22 -1.44
CA ASP A 186 1.36 -7.56 -0.94
C ASP A 186 2.87 -7.70 -0.69
N GLU A 187 3.69 -7.25 -1.64
CA GLU A 187 5.15 -7.18 -1.49
C GLU A 187 5.58 -6.24 -0.36
N ALA A 188 4.87 -5.12 -0.14
CA ALA A 188 5.12 -4.23 1.00
C ALA A 188 4.83 -4.89 2.34
N LYS A 189 3.72 -5.63 2.45
CA LYS A 189 3.30 -6.30 3.69
C LYS A 189 4.16 -7.52 4.01
N GLY A 190 4.54 -8.27 2.98
CA GLY A 190 5.30 -9.50 3.07
C GLY A 190 6.11 -9.72 1.81
N PRO A 191 7.34 -9.14 1.73
CA PRO A 191 8.22 -9.30 0.58
C PRO A 191 8.42 -10.77 0.20
N SER A 192 8.14 -11.10 -1.06
CA SER A 192 8.40 -12.41 -1.64
C SER A 192 9.90 -12.64 -1.78
N GLU A 193 10.31 -13.91 -1.89
CA GLU A 193 11.72 -14.25 -2.13
C GLU A 193 12.24 -13.61 -3.42
N ASP A 194 11.45 -13.62 -4.48
CA ASP A 194 11.82 -13.07 -5.78
C ASP A 194 11.98 -11.56 -5.72
N PHE A 195 11.07 -10.86 -5.04
CA PHE A 195 11.19 -9.43 -4.80
C PHE A 195 12.41 -9.10 -3.93
N CYS A 196 12.68 -9.90 -2.91
CA CYS A 196 13.89 -9.75 -2.10
C CYS A 196 15.16 -9.92 -2.93
N ARG A 197 15.22 -10.94 -3.80
CA ARG A 197 16.36 -11.17 -4.71
C ARG A 197 16.55 -10.01 -5.67
N PHE A 198 15.46 -9.49 -6.22
CA PHE A 198 15.48 -8.31 -7.09
C PHE A 198 16.06 -7.10 -6.35
N ALA A 199 15.53 -6.77 -5.16
CA ALA A 199 16.00 -5.64 -4.35
C ALA A 199 17.48 -5.77 -3.95
N LEU A 200 17.91 -6.97 -3.51
CA LEU A 200 19.30 -7.23 -3.15
C LEU A 200 20.25 -7.08 -4.35
N THR A 201 19.85 -7.55 -5.52
CA THR A 201 20.64 -7.41 -6.75
C THR A 201 20.84 -5.93 -7.12
N ARG A 202 19.83 -5.08 -6.89
CA ARG A 202 19.92 -3.63 -7.15
C ARG A 202 20.93 -2.91 -6.26
N ILE A 203 21.19 -3.44 -5.07
CA ILE A 203 22.21 -2.89 -4.13
C ILE A 203 23.54 -3.66 -4.18
N GLY A 204 23.74 -4.52 -5.18
CA GLY A 204 24.98 -5.28 -5.37
C GLY A 204 25.13 -6.51 -4.46
N VAL A 205 24.08 -6.90 -3.73
CA VAL A 205 24.07 -8.10 -2.90
C VAL A 205 23.54 -9.28 -3.73
N THR A 206 24.42 -10.22 -4.06
CA THR A 206 24.10 -11.38 -4.92
C THR A 206 24.42 -12.70 -4.22
N ASN A 207 23.95 -13.83 -4.78
CA ASN A 207 24.19 -15.19 -4.27
C ASN A 207 23.75 -15.44 -2.80
N VAL A 208 22.71 -14.74 -2.34
CA VAL A 208 22.16 -14.97 -1.00
C VAL A 208 21.29 -16.23 -1.00
N ARG A 209 21.51 -17.10 -0.01
CA ARG A 209 20.71 -18.30 0.21
C ARG A 209 19.30 -17.95 0.71
N LYS A 210 18.32 -18.79 0.37
CA LYS A 210 16.90 -18.59 0.71
C LYS A 210 16.64 -18.43 2.21
N ASP A 211 17.33 -19.20 3.04
CA ASP A 211 17.23 -19.13 4.51
C ASP A 211 17.66 -17.77 5.07
N VAL A 212 18.71 -17.19 4.51
CA VAL A 212 19.22 -15.88 4.91
C VAL A 212 18.30 -14.76 4.43
N ILE A 213 17.73 -14.90 3.22
CA ILE A 213 16.72 -13.96 2.72
C ILE A 213 15.52 -13.90 3.66
N ALA A 214 14.92 -15.06 3.96
CA ALA A 214 13.73 -15.12 4.80
C ALA A 214 13.98 -14.60 6.22
N ARG A 215 15.13 -14.94 6.83
CA ARG A 215 15.41 -14.61 8.23
C ARG A 215 15.88 -13.17 8.45
N TYR A 216 16.66 -12.62 7.52
CA TYR A 216 17.36 -11.35 7.72
C TYR A 216 16.94 -10.27 6.71
N TYR A 217 16.92 -10.58 5.42
CA TYR A 217 16.70 -9.55 4.40
C TYR A 217 15.23 -9.21 4.18
N ALA A 218 14.31 -10.18 4.24
CA ALA A 218 12.88 -9.90 4.07
C ALA A 218 12.35 -8.91 5.13
N PRO A 219 12.68 -9.04 6.44
CA PRO A 219 12.33 -8.01 7.43
C PRO A 219 12.95 -6.64 7.14
N LEU A 220 14.22 -6.60 6.72
CA LEU A 220 14.90 -5.34 6.40
C LEU A 220 14.29 -4.64 5.19
N ILE A 221 13.99 -5.40 4.13
CA ILE A 221 13.37 -4.88 2.91
C ILE A 221 11.97 -4.40 3.21
N LYS A 222 11.20 -5.14 4.01
CA LYS A 222 9.88 -4.70 4.48
C LYS A 222 9.96 -3.36 5.20
N ASN A 223 10.83 -3.23 6.20
CA ASN A 223 10.98 -1.99 6.96
C ASN A 223 11.41 -0.83 6.06
N ALA A 224 12.40 -1.04 5.19
CA ALA A 224 12.84 -0.03 4.23
C ALA A 224 11.71 0.38 3.26
N PHE A 225 10.87 -0.56 2.84
CA PHE A 225 9.73 -0.28 1.98
C PHE A 225 8.66 0.53 2.72
N GLU A 226 8.31 0.14 3.95
CA GLU A 226 7.39 0.87 4.82
C GLU A 226 7.89 2.30 5.07
N GLU A 227 9.17 2.48 5.43
CA GLU A 227 9.80 3.80 5.55
C GLU A 227 9.66 4.60 4.24
N SER A 228 10.02 4.01 3.10
CA SER A 228 9.98 4.68 1.79
C SER A 228 8.57 5.10 1.34
N LEU A 229 7.51 4.41 1.76
CA LEU A 229 6.12 4.78 1.46
C LEU A 229 5.61 5.89 2.38
N VAL A 230 6.13 5.93 3.60
CA VAL A 230 5.64 6.82 4.64
C VAL A 230 6.28 8.20 4.52
N VAL A 231 7.56 8.32 4.14
CA VAL A 231 8.23 9.62 3.93
C VAL A 231 7.47 10.51 2.93
N PRO A 232 7.12 10.06 1.71
CA PRO A 232 6.49 10.92 0.72
C PRO A 232 5.05 11.29 1.09
N VAL A 233 4.33 10.41 1.80
CA VAL A 233 2.98 10.69 2.30
C VAL A 233 3.03 11.75 3.40
N VAL A 234 3.98 11.63 4.33
CA VAL A 234 4.18 12.60 5.40
C VAL A 234 4.64 13.96 4.85
N GLU A 235 5.52 13.97 3.86
CA GLU A 235 5.96 15.21 3.18
C GLU A 235 4.80 15.87 2.43
N ARG A 236 3.98 15.10 1.70
CA ARG A 236 2.76 15.61 1.05
C ARG A 236 1.75 16.14 2.06
N LEU A 237 1.53 15.43 3.17
CA LEU A 237 0.61 15.87 4.23
C LEU A 237 1.13 17.12 4.95
N LYS A 238 2.45 17.25 5.18
CA LYS A 238 3.06 18.47 5.74
C LYS A 238 2.94 19.65 4.76
N ALA A 239 3.11 19.42 3.46
CA ALA A 239 2.92 20.43 2.41
C ALA A 239 1.45 20.83 2.22
N GLN A 240 0.50 19.94 2.52
CA GLN A 240 -0.93 20.24 2.52
C GLN A 240 -1.41 20.88 3.84
N ALA A 241 -0.79 20.56 4.98
CA ALA A 241 -1.14 21.12 6.29
C ALA A 241 -0.85 22.63 6.44
N THR A 242 -0.16 23.25 5.48
CA THR A 242 -0.09 24.72 5.36
C THR A 242 -1.38 25.35 4.79
N GLY A 243 -2.38 24.55 4.39
CA GLY A 243 -3.73 24.99 4.03
C GLY A 243 -4.78 24.08 4.69
N ASP A 244 -5.38 24.58 5.78
CA ASP A 244 -6.49 24.01 6.53
C ASP A 244 -6.26 22.70 7.30
N ALA A 245 -6.21 22.85 8.63
CA ALA A 245 -6.03 21.80 9.60
C ALA A 245 -7.27 20.91 9.78
N ARG A 246 -7.08 19.58 9.74
CA ARG A 246 -7.58 18.58 10.71
C ARG A 246 -7.12 17.16 10.33
N SER A 247 -5.88 16.84 10.66
CA SER A 247 -5.45 15.45 10.87
C SER A 247 -4.60 15.39 12.14
N SER A 248 -4.85 14.37 12.99
CA SER A 248 -4.34 14.30 14.35
C SER A 248 -2.80 14.34 14.41
N PRO A 249 -2.18 15.34 15.08
CA PRO A 249 -0.72 15.54 15.08
C PRO A 249 0.06 14.39 15.72
N MET A 250 -0.56 13.55 16.55
CA MET A 250 0.13 12.48 17.28
C MET A 250 0.62 11.32 16.40
N ALA A 251 -0.16 10.89 15.41
CA ALA A 251 0.24 9.79 14.52
C ALA A 251 1.37 10.23 13.56
N LEU A 252 1.32 11.48 13.10
CA LEU A 252 2.31 12.07 12.19
C LEU A 252 3.66 12.34 12.89
N HIS A 253 3.63 12.63 14.20
CA HIS A 253 4.83 12.79 15.03
C HIS A 253 5.53 11.45 15.31
N GLN A 254 4.77 10.40 15.66
CA GLN A 254 5.31 9.04 15.85
C GLN A 254 5.91 8.47 14.56
N ILE A 255 5.28 8.77 13.42
CA ILE A 255 5.77 8.36 12.10
C ILE A 255 7.01 9.16 11.69
N SER A 256 7.05 10.48 11.92
CA SER A 256 8.24 11.28 11.64
C SER A 256 9.43 10.91 12.53
N GLN A 257 9.18 10.48 13.77
CA GLN A 257 10.22 9.99 14.68
C GLN A 257 10.87 8.69 14.19
N ARG A 258 10.11 7.79 13.54
CA ARG A 258 10.65 6.54 12.95
C ARG A 258 11.55 6.76 11.72
N ILE A 259 11.40 7.88 11.03
CA ILE A 259 12.12 8.19 9.78
C ILE A 259 13.32 9.11 10.03
N ALA A 260 13.28 9.92 11.09
CA ALA A 260 14.31 10.89 11.42
C ALA A 260 15.33 10.37 12.45
N THR A 261 15.75 9.10 12.35
CA THR A 261 16.76 8.59 13.29
C THR A 261 18.17 8.94 12.83
N THR A 262 18.54 10.21 12.99
CA THR A 262 19.96 10.63 13.07
C THR A 262 20.24 11.29 14.41
N GLU A 263 19.27 12.00 14.99
CA GLU A 263 19.46 12.73 16.26
C GLU A 263 19.53 11.78 17.46
N HIS A 264 18.55 10.88 17.63
CA HIS A 264 18.51 9.94 18.76
C HIS A 264 19.68 8.95 18.75
N GLN A 265 20.09 8.54 17.56
CA GLN A 265 21.28 7.72 17.32
C GLN A 265 22.59 8.44 17.73
N LEU A 266 22.70 9.74 17.41
CA LEU A 266 23.83 10.57 17.84
C LEU A 266 23.81 10.78 19.36
N GLU A 267 22.63 10.99 19.94
CA GLU A 267 22.43 11.14 21.38
C GLU A 267 22.84 9.87 22.14
N MET A 268 22.46 8.70 21.65
CA MET A 268 22.86 7.40 22.18
C MET A 268 24.38 7.23 22.12
N PHE A 269 25.01 7.52 20.98
CA PHE A 269 26.47 7.43 20.85
C PHE A 269 27.19 8.39 21.83
N ASN A 270 26.71 9.64 21.94
CA ASN A 270 27.26 10.62 22.88
C ASN A 270 27.00 10.23 24.34
N TYR A 271 25.86 9.60 24.64
CA TYR A 271 25.58 9.02 25.93
C TYR A 271 26.57 7.90 26.27
N VAL A 272 26.82 6.97 25.35
CA VAL A 272 27.75 5.85 25.55
C VAL A 272 29.16 6.33 25.85
N ARG A 273 29.66 7.35 25.14
CA ARG A 273 30.97 7.96 25.45
C ARG A 273 31.02 8.53 26.87
N ARG A 274 29.97 9.24 27.29
CA ARG A 274 29.85 9.77 28.67
C ARG A 274 29.73 8.65 29.70
N ARG A 275 29.00 7.58 29.39
CA ARG A 275 28.83 6.43 30.27
C ARG A 275 30.14 5.66 30.45
N LEU A 276 30.90 5.46 29.37
CA LEU A 276 32.24 4.88 29.43
C LEU A 276 33.19 5.69 30.34
N ALA A 277 33.09 7.01 30.33
CA ALA A 277 33.89 7.87 31.21
C ALA A 277 33.57 7.65 32.70
N PHE A 278 32.31 7.32 33.02
CA PHE A 278 31.90 6.95 34.37
C PHE A 278 32.32 5.53 34.77
N LEU A 279 32.44 4.62 33.79
CA LEU A 279 32.74 3.20 34.00
C LEU A 279 34.26 2.88 33.95
N ALA A 280 35.10 3.81 33.50
CA ALA A 280 36.54 3.63 33.39
C ALA A 280 37.20 3.45 34.77
N ASP A 281 38.00 2.40 34.92
CA ASP A 281 38.70 2.07 36.19
C ASP A 281 40.08 2.73 36.30
N ASP A 282 40.67 3.15 35.18
CA ASP A 282 42.04 3.62 35.09
C ASP A 282 42.20 4.67 33.96
N GLU A 283 43.29 5.44 34.04
CA GLU A 283 43.60 6.53 33.10
C GLU A 283 43.77 6.02 31.65
N THR A 284 44.27 4.80 31.46
CA THR A 284 44.46 4.24 30.10
C THR A 284 43.13 3.90 29.43
N THR A 285 42.19 3.34 30.19
CA THR A 285 40.84 3.06 29.72
C THR A 285 40.06 4.36 29.48
N PHE A 286 40.29 5.38 30.32
CA PHE A 286 39.68 6.70 30.17
C PHE A 286 40.15 7.40 28.87
N ASP A 287 41.46 7.49 28.64
CA ASP A 287 42.04 8.10 27.43
C ASP A 287 41.61 7.36 26.16
N ALA A 288 41.39 6.05 26.25
CA ALA A 288 40.96 5.24 25.11
C ALA A 288 39.56 5.64 24.58
N ILE A 289 38.72 6.31 25.37
CA ILE A 289 37.37 6.73 24.98
C ILE A 289 37.39 7.69 23.79
N GLU A 290 38.46 8.47 23.61
CA GLU A 290 38.63 9.37 22.45
C GLU A 290 38.62 8.62 21.11
N ASN A 291 39.00 7.34 21.12
CA ASN A 291 39.06 6.50 19.93
C ASN A 291 37.81 5.65 19.73
N VAL A 292 36.76 5.86 20.53
CA VAL A 292 35.45 5.28 20.29
C VAL A 292 34.76 6.03 19.16
N ARG A 293 34.36 5.30 18.14
CA ARG A 293 33.74 5.79 16.90
C ARG A 293 32.48 5.00 16.60
N TYR A 294 31.71 5.48 15.63
CA TYR A 294 30.57 4.76 15.11
C TYR A 294 30.56 4.77 13.58
N THR A 295 29.95 3.75 12.99
CA THR A 295 29.57 3.70 11.58
C THR A 295 28.07 3.51 11.53
N ASP A 296 27.40 4.37 10.76
CA ASP A 296 25.97 4.28 10.49
C ASP A 296 25.72 3.29 9.35
N TYR A 297 24.79 2.36 9.58
CA TYR A 297 24.31 1.38 8.61
C TYR A 297 22.79 1.47 8.55
N VAL A 298 22.22 1.11 7.40
CA VAL A 298 20.75 1.05 7.25
C VAL A 298 20.16 0.16 8.36
N GLY A 299 19.40 0.79 9.26
CA GLY A 299 18.71 0.15 10.38
C GLY A 299 19.55 -0.15 11.63
N ARG A 300 20.83 0.25 11.72
CA ARG A 300 21.65 0.07 12.93
C ARG A 300 22.89 0.96 12.98
N ILE A 301 23.41 1.23 14.18
CA ILE A 301 24.74 1.82 14.37
C ILE A 301 25.72 0.78 14.91
N CYS A 302 26.91 0.70 14.32
CA CYS A 302 28.01 -0.09 14.86
C CYS A 302 28.95 0.81 15.68
N VAL A 303 29.04 0.58 16.99
CA VAL A 303 29.98 1.30 17.89
C VAL A 303 31.25 0.47 18.06
N PHE A 304 32.41 1.10 17.86
CA PHE A 304 33.70 0.42 17.86
C PHE A 304 34.85 1.29 18.42
N TYR A 305 35.89 0.62 18.91
CA TYR A 305 37.16 1.23 19.32
C TYR A 305 38.21 1.10 18.21
N ASP A 306 38.77 2.22 17.77
CA ASP A 306 39.87 2.32 16.79
C ASP A 306 39.55 1.74 15.39
N ARG A 307 39.38 0.42 15.28
CA ARG A 307 39.10 -0.29 14.03
C ARG A 307 37.76 -0.98 14.06
N GLU A 308 36.89 -0.70 13.10
CA GLU A 308 35.51 -1.20 13.07
C GLU A 308 35.38 -2.73 13.22
N ARG A 309 36.11 -3.50 12.41
CA ARG A 309 35.96 -4.97 12.41
C ARG A 309 36.53 -5.66 13.65
N LYS A 310 37.73 -5.26 14.10
CA LYS A 310 38.42 -5.90 15.24
C LYS A 310 38.07 -5.27 16.58
N GLY A 311 37.71 -3.99 16.58
CA GLY A 311 37.41 -3.18 17.75
C GLY A 311 35.93 -3.01 18.01
N ARG A 312 35.06 -3.80 17.36
CA ARG A 312 33.61 -3.75 17.57
C ARG A 312 33.27 -3.91 19.05
N ILE A 313 32.47 -2.97 19.56
CA ILE A 313 31.96 -2.97 20.93
C ILE A 313 30.53 -3.51 20.95
N PHE A 314 29.61 -2.93 20.18
CA PHE A 314 28.25 -3.45 19.98
C PHE A 314 27.58 -2.83 18.74
N ASP A 315 26.49 -3.45 18.27
CA ASP A 315 25.54 -2.79 17.38
C ASP A 315 24.33 -2.28 18.16
N TYR A 316 23.90 -1.07 17.85
CA TYR A 316 22.67 -0.46 18.34
C TYR A 316 21.57 -0.53 17.29
N ILE A 317 20.38 -0.99 17.67
CA ILE A 317 19.17 -0.93 16.86
C ILE A 317 18.10 -0.25 17.72
N GLU A 318 17.56 0.86 17.23
CA GLU A 318 16.48 1.59 17.91
C GLU A 318 15.20 0.74 17.94
N GLY A 319 14.57 0.67 19.11
CA GLY A 319 13.34 -0.06 19.31
C GLY A 319 12.09 0.74 18.97
N ALA A 320 11.19 0.18 18.16
CA ALA A 320 9.90 0.81 17.87
C ALA A 320 8.94 0.87 19.07
N ASP A 321 9.11 -0.02 20.05
CA ASP A 321 8.24 -0.16 21.23
C ASP A 321 8.86 0.47 22.50
N GLY A 322 9.89 1.31 22.34
CA GLY A 322 10.65 1.91 23.44
C GLY A 322 11.70 1.00 24.08
N TYR A 323 11.95 -0.19 23.50
CA TYR A 323 12.99 -1.13 23.93
C TYR A 323 14.09 -1.23 22.88
N ASP A 324 15.24 -0.64 23.18
CA ASP A 324 16.40 -0.65 22.29
C ASP A 324 17.15 -1.97 22.35
N LYS A 325 17.81 -2.33 21.24
CA LYS A 325 18.62 -3.54 21.15
C LYS A 325 20.10 -3.19 21.05
N TYR A 326 20.89 -3.86 21.88
CA TYR A 326 22.34 -3.74 21.96
C TYR A 326 22.96 -5.11 21.72
N ILE A 327 23.59 -5.30 20.56
CA ILE A 327 24.15 -6.60 20.15
C ILE A 327 25.65 -6.58 20.39
N PHE A 328 26.08 -7.17 21.50
CA PHE A 328 27.50 -7.31 21.84
C PHE A 328 28.12 -8.56 21.18
N PRO A 329 29.44 -8.58 20.95
CA PRO A 329 30.16 -9.78 20.57
C PRO A 329 29.97 -10.92 21.58
N ASP A 330 30.13 -12.16 21.11
CA ASP A 330 30.14 -13.34 21.99
C ASP A 330 31.20 -13.19 23.09
N PRO A 331 30.91 -13.64 24.33
CA PRO A 331 29.76 -14.46 24.72
C PRO A 331 28.52 -13.68 25.20
N ILE A 332 28.51 -12.34 25.11
CA ILE A 332 27.45 -11.52 25.72
C ILE A 332 26.15 -11.58 24.91
N GLY A 333 26.23 -11.38 23.60
CA GLY A 333 25.07 -11.43 22.72
C GLY A 333 24.13 -10.22 22.81
N GLU A 334 22.85 -10.45 22.51
CA GLU A 334 21.81 -9.41 22.43
C GLU A 334 21.25 -9.04 23.80
N ILE A 335 21.23 -7.76 24.12
CA ILE A 335 20.53 -7.17 25.26
C ILE A 335 19.42 -6.26 24.72
N VAL A 336 18.18 -6.53 25.14
CA VAL A 336 17.00 -5.72 24.77
C VAL A 336 16.53 -4.98 26.01
N SER A 337 16.58 -3.65 26.00
CA SER A 337 16.28 -2.85 27.18
C SER A 337 15.79 -1.45 26.84
N ASN A 338 14.88 -0.93 27.65
CA ASN A 338 14.47 0.48 27.66
C ASN A 338 15.27 1.32 28.67
N ASN A 339 16.24 0.70 29.35
CA ASN A 339 17.12 1.32 30.33
C ASN A 339 18.58 1.05 29.96
N VAL A 340 19.23 2.05 29.37
CA VAL A 340 20.63 1.95 28.93
C VAL A 340 21.63 1.64 30.06
N LEU A 341 21.26 1.77 31.33
CA LEU A 341 22.13 1.35 32.44
C LEU A 341 22.30 -0.18 32.50
N GLU A 342 21.37 -0.95 31.93
CA GLU A 342 21.43 -2.41 31.92
C GLU A 342 22.57 -2.95 31.06
N ILE A 343 23.12 -2.14 30.15
CA ILE A 343 24.28 -2.52 29.33
C ILE A 343 25.63 -2.22 29.98
N ASP A 344 25.70 -1.59 31.15
CA ASP A 344 26.97 -1.11 31.74
C ASP A 344 28.03 -2.21 31.89
N THR A 345 27.64 -3.36 32.44
CA THR A 345 28.54 -4.49 32.66
C THR A 345 29.09 -5.00 31.32
N ALA A 346 28.22 -5.11 30.31
CA ALA A 346 28.60 -5.57 28.98
C ALA A 346 29.50 -4.56 28.26
N LEU A 347 29.09 -3.29 28.28
CA LEU A 347 29.80 -2.16 27.70
C LEU A 347 31.21 -2.04 28.27
N LYS A 348 31.36 -2.04 29.60
CA LYS A 348 32.64 -1.99 30.29
C LYS A 348 33.52 -3.18 29.91
N THR A 349 32.97 -4.39 29.95
CA THR A 349 33.71 -5.63 29.70
C THR A 349 34.27 -5.66 28.28
N VAL A 350 33.43 -5.39 27.28
CA VAL A 350 33.84 -5.44 25.88
C VAL A 350 34.79 -4.29 25.54
N PHE A 351 34.51 -3.08 26.02
CA PHE A 351 35.40 -1.94 25.77
C PHE A 351 36.80 -2.18 26.34
N ALA A 352 36.92 -2.60 27.61
CA ALA A 352 38.21 -2.90 28.23
C ALA A 352 38.95 -4.03 27.49
N ALA A 353 38.24 -5.04 26.99
CA ALA A 353 38.82 -6.08 26.16
C ALA A 353 39.40 -5.52 24.85
N ARG A 354 38.66 -4.64 24.15
CA ARG A 354 39.14 -4.00 22.90
C ARG A 354 40.33 -3.08 23.15
N VAL A 355 40.33 -2.31 24.23
CA VAL A 355 41.47 -1.47 24.61
C VAL A 355 42.71 -2.33 24.89
N ARG A 356 42.56 -3.48 25.56
CA ARG A 356 43.69 -4.39 25.81
C ARG A 356 44.21 -5.04 24.53
N GLU A 357 43.32 -5.46 23.64
CA GLU A 357 43.65 -6.15 22.39
C GLU A 357 44.27 -5.21 21.33
N LEU A 358 43.83 -3.95 21.28
CA LEU A 358 44.19 -3.01 20.22
C LEU A 358 45.04 -1.83 20.71
N GLY A 359 44.91 -1.43 21.99
CA GLY A 359 45.63 -0.30 22.57
C GLY A 359 47.14 -0.51 22.70
N GLY A 360 47.60 -1.76 22.87
CA GLY A 360 49.04 -2.10 22.90
C GLY A 360 49.75 -1.85 21.56
N LEU A 361 49.03 -1.79 20.44
CA LEU A 361 49.60 -1.48 19.12
C LEU A 361 49.80 0.03 18.91
N SER A 362 49.07 0.88 19.65
CA SER A 362 49.10 2.35 19.54
C SER A 362 50.26 2.99 20.30
N GLN A 363 50.67 2.43 21.46
CA GLN A 363 51.82 2.95 22.21
C GLN A 363 53.14 2.85 21.43
N HIS A 364 53.35 1.75 20.67
CA HIS A 364 54.52 1.62 19.80
C HIS A 364 54.54 2.62 18.64
N GLN A 365 53.37 3.07 18.16
CA GLN A 365 53.28 4.10 17.12
C GLN A 365 53.37 5.52 17.67
N LYS A 366 52.95 5.76 18.93
CA LYS A 366 53.12 7.06 19.60
C LYS A 366 54.58 7.34 20.02
N LEU A 367 55.33 6.32 20.47
CA LEU A 367 56.76 6.47 20.77
C LEU A 367 57.64 6.72 19.54
N ALA A 368 57.24 6.24 18.36
CA ALA A 368 57.96 6.49 17.10
C ALA A 368 57.75 7.90 16.52
N LYS A 369 56.82 8.69 17.08
CA LYS A 369 56.58 10.10 16.69
C LYS A 369 57.27 11.13 17.59
N ILE A 370 57.93 10.69 18.67
CA ILE A 370 58.63 11.55 19.63
C ILE A 370 60.15 11.27 19.63
N ALA A 371 60.65 10.43 18.71
CA ALA A 371 62.08 10.20 18.49
C ALA A 371 62.59 10.93 17.24
#